data_AF-A0A847Y6H7-F1
#
_entry.id   AF-A0A847Y6H7-F1
#
_cell.length_a   1.000
_cell.length_b   1.000
_cell.length_c   1.000
_cell.angle_alpha   90.00
_cell.angle_beta   90.00
_cell.angle_gamma   90.00
#
_symmetry.space_group_name_H-M   'P 1'
#
loop_
_entity.id
_entity.type
_entity.pdbx_description
1 polymer ?
#
loop_
_entity_poly.entity_id
_entity_poly.type
_entity_poly.pdbx_seq_one_letter_code
_entity_poly.pdbx_strand_id
1 'polypeptide(L)'
;MSDKSFFSYRGSWSSWGFDTSYNGQWRIIGELGTIIWDGNLDVQLERKVNNRNLKEKIHIPFTFTPYEVFLYELEQNIRLFINSISTKTLPDCWCGDNLNTLNMVLSAIKSSELNKPIRIKSFS
;
A
#
# COMPACT_ATOMS: atom_id res chain seq x y z
N MET A 1 7.30 -3.34 -11.47
CA MET A 1 8.30 -3.06 -10.41
C MET A 1 9.65 -3.68 -10.79
N SER A 2 10.76 -3.28 -10.16
CA SER A 2 12.11 -3.81 -10.47
C SER A 2 12.24 -5.31 -10.22
N ASP A 3 11.46 -5.84 -9.28
CA ASP A 3 11.32 -7.25 -8.92
C ASP A 3 10.34 -8.03 -9.84
N LYS A 4 9.86 -7.42 -10.93
CA LYS A 4 8.83 -7.95 -11.86
C LYS A 4 7.42 -8.07 -11.29
N SER A 5 7.15 -7.60 -10.07
CA SER A 5 5.78 -7.49 -9.58
C SER A 5 4.99 -6.42 -10.35
N PHE A 6 3.67 -6.59 -10.40
CA PHE A 6 2.76 -5.63 -11.01
C PHE A 6 2.07 -4.81 -9.92
N PHE A 7 2.05 -3.49 -10.10
CA PHE A 7 1.39 -2.56 -9.21
C PHE A 7 0.40 -1.71 -10.01
N SER A 8 -0.82 -1.58 -9.50
CA SER A 8 -1.86 -0.72 -10.07
C SER A 8 -2.44 0.13 -8.96
N TYR A 9 -2.56 1.43 -9.24
CA TYR A 9 -3.15 2.41 -8.35
C TYR A 9 -4.29 3.12 -9.08
N ARG A 10 -5.41 3.31 -8.37
CA ARG A 10 -6.57 4.07 -8.86
C ARG A 10 -7.09 4.95 -7.73
N GLY A 11 -7.23 6.23 -8.00
CA GLY A 11 -7.85 7.20 -7.10
C GLY A 11 -8.69 8.19 -7.90
N SER A 12 -9.81 8.62 -7.33
CA SER A 12 -10.63 9.71 -7.85
C SER A 12 -11.16 10.53 -6.67
N TRP A 13 -11.01 11.85 -6.75
CA TRP A 13 -11.54 12.81 -5.79
C TRP A 13 -12.62 13.72 -6.38
N SER A 14 -13.05 13.44 -7.61
CA SER A 14 -14.03 14.24 -8.35
C SER A 14 -15.27 13.45 -8.77
N SER A 15 -15.35 12.18 -8.38
CA SER A 15 -16.48 11.31 -8.70
C SER A 15 -17.42 11.19 -7.51
N TRP A 16 -18.72 11.26 -7.78
CA TRP A 16 -19.74 10.83 -6.81
C TRP A 16 -19.75 9.29 -6.73
N GLY A 17 -19.80 8.74 -5.52
CA GLY A 17 -19.78 7.28 -5.30
C GLY A 17 -19.58 6.90 -3.84
N PHE A 18 -19.29 5.62 -3.59
CA PHE A 18 -18.92 5.14 -2.26
C PHE A 18 -17.50 5.62 -1.90
N ASP A 19 -17.36 6.12 -0.68
CA ASP A 19 -16.07 6.53 -0.16
C ASP A 19 -15.14 5.31 0.00
N THR A 20 -13.87 5.54 -0.34
CA THR A 20 -12.78 4.64 0.02
C THR A 20 -12.14 5.17 1.30
N SER A 21 -11.69 4.29 2.19
CA SER A 21 -10.93 4.69 3.37
C SER A 21 -9.72 5.56 3.00
N TYR A 22 -9.27 6.40 3.92
CA TYR A 22 -8.05 7.21 3.73
C TYR A 22 -6.83 6.35 3.38
N ASN A 23 -6.75 5.16 3.99
CA ASN A 23 -5.70 4.19 3.75
C ASN A 23 -5.84 3.44 2.41
N GLY A 24 -6.97 3.59 1.70
CA GLY A 24 -7.25 2.94 0.43
C GLY A 24 -7.74 1.50 0.58
N GLN A 25 -8.23 0.95 -0.53
CA GLN A 25 -8.54 -0.48 -0.64
C GLN A 25 -7.38 -1.22 -1.29
N TRP A 26 -6.95 -2.31 -0.65
CA TRP A 26 -5.80 -3.08 -1.06
C TRP A 26 -6.19 -4.48 -1.53
N ARG A 27 -5.50 -4.94 -2.56
CA ARG A 27 -5.48 -6.35 -2.99
C ARG A 27 -4.04 -6.73 -3.30
N ILE A 28 -3.51 -7.68 -2.54
CA ILE A 28 -2.16 -8.22 -2.71
C ILE A 28 -2.30 -9.67 -3.17
N ILE A 29 -1.71 -10.00 -4.31
CA ILE A 29 -1.79 -11.34 -4.90
C ILE A 29 -0.39 -11.95 -4.87
N GLY A 30 -0.30 -13.18 -4.34
CA GLY A 30 0.92 -13.97 -4.32
C GLY A 30 0.67 -15.41 -4.76
N GLU A 31 1.73 -16.20 -4.83
CA GLU A 31 1.66 -17.59 -5.31
C GLU A 31 0.76 -18.49 -4.46
N LEU A 32 0.65 -18.18 -3.17
CA LEU A 32 -0.10 -18.99 -2.20
C LEU A 32 -1.53 -18.48 -1.96
N GLY A 33 -1.90 -17.32 -2.50
CA GLY A 33 -3.17 -16.71 -2.13
C GLY A 33 -3.30 -15.22 -2.46
N THR A 34 -4.34 -14.62 -1.91
CA THR A 34 -4.65 -13.20 -2.06
C THR A 34 -5.07 -12.63 -0.71
N ILE A 35 -4.55 -11.46 -0.37
CA ILE A 35 -5.01 -10.67 0.77
C ILE A 35 -5.78 -9.48 0.23
N ILE A 36 -6.94 -9.19 0.81
CA ILE A 36 -7.67 -7.95 0.63
C ILE A 36 -7.77 -7.21 1.96
N TRP A 37 -7.69 -5.89 1.91
CA TRP A 37 -7.90 -5.02 3.06
C TRP A 37 -8.72 -3.81 2.62
N ASP A 38 -9.75 -3.47 3.39
CA ASP A 38 -10.61 -2.32 3.11
C ASP A 38 -9.97 -0.97 3.50
N GLY A 39 -8.79 -1.00 4.10
CA GLY A 39 -8.08 0.16 4.67
C GLY A 39 -8.56 0.56 6.06
N ASN A 40 -9.52 -0.18 6.63
CA ASN A 40 -9.98 -0.04 8.01
C ASN A 40 -9.73 -1.35 8.77
N LEU A 41 -10.79 -2.05 9.16
CA LEU A 41 -10.78 -3.20 10.07
C LEU A 41 -11.14 -4.52 9.38
N ASP A 42 -11.36 -4.54 8.07
CA ASP A 42 -11.67 -5.77 7.34
C ASP A 42 -10.48 -6.23 6.51
N VAL A 43 -9.79 -7.25 7.02
CA VAL A 43 -8.75 -7.97 6.28
C VAL A 43 -9.22 -9.39 6.01
N GLN A 44 -9.16 -9.80 4.76
CA GLN A 44 -9.51 -11.16 4.35
C GLN A 44 -8.36 -11.76 3.56
N LEU A 45 -8.06 -13.02 3.86
CA LEU A 45 -7.07 -13.83 3.16
C LEU A 45 -7.79 -14.98 2.45
N GLU A 46 -7.50 -15.17 1.17
CA GLU A 46 -7.75 -16.42 0.47
C GLU A 46 -6.40 -17.15 0.32
N ARG A 47 -6.31 -18.41 0.76
CA ARG A 47 -5.08 -19.22 0.58
C ARG A 47 -5.36 -20.58 -0.03
N LYS A 48 -4.36 -21.11 -0.75
CA LYS A 48 -4.35 -22.48 -1.27
C LYS A 48 -4.13 -23.46 -0.13
N VAL A 49 -5.04 -24.43 0.03
CA VAL A 49 -4.94 -25.46 1.09
C VAL A 49 -4.15 -26.67 0.59
N ASN A 50 -4.31 -27.04 -0.68
CA ASN A 50 -3.56 -28.12 -1.32
C ASN A 50 -3.54 -27.96 -2.84
N ASN A 51 -2.86 -28.87 -3.54
CA ASN A 51 -2.74 -28.85 -5.01
C ASN A 51 -4.03 -29.18 -5.78
N ARG A 52 -5.17 -29.40 -5.11
CA ARG A 52 -6.45 -29.80 -5.74
C ARG A 52 -7.46 -28.66 -5.87
N ASN A 53 -6.99 -27.43 -6.08
CA ASN A 53 -7.82 -26.22 -6.20
C ASN A 53 -8.72 -25.90 -4.98
N LEU A 54 -8.43 -26.49 -3.81
CA LEU A 54 -9.12 -26.12 -2.58
C LEU A 54 -8.58 -24.80 -2.05
N LYS A 55 -9.50 -23.87 -1.81
CA LYS A 55 -9.24 -22.53 -1.28
C LYS A 55 -9.93 -22.38 0.06
N GLU A 56 -9.23 -21.79 1.00
CA GLU A 56 -9.76 -21.39 2.29
C GLU A 56 -9.82 -19.87 2.34
N LYS A 57 -10.93 -19.33 2.83
CA LYS A 57 -11.09 -17.90 3.12
C LYS A 57 -11.05 -17.71 4.63
N ILE A 58 -10.18 -16.81 5.06
CA ILE A 58 -9.95 -16.48 6.47
C ILE A 58 -10.21 -14.99 6.63
N HIS A 59 -11.13 -14.63 7.52
CA HIS A 59 -11.30 -13.26 7.97
C HIS A 59 -10.37 -13.05 9.16
N ILE A 60 -9.55 -11.99 9.11
CA ILE A 60 -8.59 -11.67 10.17
C ILE A 60 -9.25 -10.64 11.08
N PRO A 61 -9.63 -11.01 12.32
CA PRO A 61 -10.32 -10.11 13.22
C PRO A 61 -9.37 -9.01 13.71
N PHE A 62 -9.81 -7.76 13.64
CA PHE A 62 -9.20 -6.67 14.40
C PHE A 62 -9.76 -6.65 15.81
N THR A 63 -8.87 -6.44 16.79
CA THR A 63 -9.26 -6.19 18.19
C THR A 63 -9.42 -4.71 18.50
N PHE A 64 -9.08 -3.83 17.56
CA PHE A 64 -9.11 -2.38 17.71
C PHE A 64 -10.34 -1.77 17.04
N THR A 65 -10.84 -0.69 17.61
CA THR A 65 -11.78 0.24 16.97
C THR A 65 -11.06 1.11 15.92
N PRO A 66 -11.78 1.73 14.97
CA PRO A 66 -11.15 2.60 13.98
C PRO A 66 -10.38 3.78 14.60
N TYR A 67 -10.89 4.31 15.72
CA TYR A 67 -10.23 5.40 16.44
C TYR A 67 -8.93 4.95 17.13
N GLU A 68 -8.91 3.75 17.70
CA GLU A 68 -7.69 3.17 18.28
C GLU A 68 -6.63 2.92 17.21
N VAL A 69 -7.02 2.43 16.02
CA VAL A 69 -6.09 2.28 14.89
C VAL A 69 -5.49 3.62 14.51
N PHE A 70 -6.29 4.67 14.35
CA PHE A 70 -5.81 6.02 14.03
C PHE A 70 -4.80 6.54 15.06
N LEU A 71 -5.12 6.43 16.35
CA LEU A 71 -4.21 6.86 17.42
C LEU A 71 -2.92 6.04 17.42
N TYR A 72 -3.02 4.74 17.20
CA TYR A 72 -1.87 3.84 17.15
C TYR A 72 -0.95 4.18 15.96
N GLU A 73 -1.51 4.40 14.77
CA GLU A 73 -0.75 4.82 13.59
C GLU A 73 0.01 6.13 13.84
N LEU A 74 -0.64 7.13 14.43
CA LEU A 74 0.01 8.40 14.76
C LEU A 74 1.14 8.21 15.78
N GLU A 75 0.88 7.45 16.86
CA GLU A 75 1.86 7.16 17.90
C GLU A 75 3.08 6.45 17.31
N GLN A 76 2.89 5.41 16.48
CA GLN A 76 3.99 4.67 15.89
C GLN A 76 4.82 5.53 14.94
N ASN A 77 4.19 6.39 14.13
CA ASN A 77 4.93 7.31 13.25
C ASN A 77 5.82 8.28 14.05
N ILE A 78 5.29 8.87 15.13
CA ILE A 78 6.05 9.77 15.99
C ILE A 78 7.19 9.00 16.69
N ARG A 79 6.90 7.79 17.18
CA ARG A 79 7.89 6.94 17.85
C ARG A 79 9.03 6.56 16.91
N LEU A 80 8.74 6.16 15.67
CA LEU A 80 9.74 5.85 14.64
C LEU A 80 10.60 7.08 14.34
N PHE A 81 9.99 8.26 14.20
CA PHE A 81 10.70 9.51 13.98
C PHE A 81 11.68 9.84 15.11
N ILE A 82 11.22 9.81 16.37
CA ILE A 82 12.07 10.06 17.54
C ILE A 82 13.20 9.03 17.63
N ASN A 83 12.89 7.76 17.36
CA ASN A 83 13.87 6.69 17.37
C ASN A 83 14.97 6.93 16.33
N SER A 84 14.62 7.22 15.07
CA SER A 84 15.59 7.51 14.02
C SER A 84 16.52 8.68 14.37
N ILE A 85 16.01 9.73 15.02
CA ILE A 85 16.84 10.84 15.52
C ILE A 85 17.81 10.36 16.59
N SER A 86 17.33 9.63 17.60
CA SER A 86 18.13 9.22 18.75
C SER A 86 19.20 8.19 18.37
N THR A 87 18.89 7.27 17.46
CA THR A 87 19.79 6.21 16.99
C THR A 87 20.62 6.60 15.77
N LYS A 88 20.38 7.79 15.18
CA LYS A 88 21.01 8.25 13.93
C LYS A 88 20.86 7.24 12.79
N THR A 89 19.69 6.60 12.71
CA THR A 89 19.35 5.67 11.63
C THR A 89 18.37 6.32 10.65
N LEU A 90 18.37 5.86 9.40
CA LEU A 90 17.37 6.32 8.44
C LEU A 90 15.99 5.80 8.83
N PRO A 91 14.93 6.63 8.81
CA PRO A 91 13.56 6.16 8.94
C PRO A 91 13.12 5.42 7.67
N ASP A 92 12.10 4.57 7.79
CA ASP A 92 11.55 3.79 6.67
C ASP A 92 11.06 4.65 5.49
N CYS A 93 10.64 5.89 5.75
CA CYS A 93 10.15 6.85 4.76
C CYS A 93 11.04 8.09 4.66
N TRP A 94 12.37 7.93 4.66
CA TRP A 94 13.28 9.06 4.48
C TRP A 94 13.11 9.73 3.11
N CYS A 95 13.47 11.01 3.00
CA CYS A 95 13.10 11.84 1.85
C CYS A 95 13.63 11.36 0.49
N GLY A 96 14.74 10.63 0.44
CA GLY A 96 15.26 10.10 -0.82
C GLY A 96 14.45 8.95 -1.37
N ASP A 97 13.83 8.11 -0.53
CA ASP A 97 12.91 7.08 -1.03
C ASP A 97 11.66 7.71 -1.64
N ASN A 98 11.20 8.83 -1.08
CA ASN A 98 10.07 9.60 -1.61
C ASN A 98 10.32 10.18 -3.00
N LEU A 99 11.58 10.31 -3.44
CA LEU A 99 11.89 10.71 -4.82
C LEU A 99 11.37 9.70 -5.84
N ASN A 100 11.37 8.41 -5.51
CA ASN A 100 10.81 7.38 -6.38
C ASN A 100 9.28 7.50 -6.50
N THR A 101 8.60 7.83 -5.39
CA THR A 101 7.16 8.12 -5.38
C THR A 101 6.82 9.34 -6.24
N LEU A 102 7.61 10.42 -6.12
CA LEU A 102 7.44 11.61 -6.96
C LEU A 102 7.65 11.28 -8.45
N ASN A 103 8.68 10.49 -8.77
CA ASN A 103 8.96 10.08 -10.14
C ASN A 103 7.83 9.24 -10.74
N MET A 104 7.17 8.40 -9.94
CA MET A 104 5.98 7.66 -10.35
C MET A 104 4.84 8.62 -10.75
N VAL A 105 4.56 9.63 -9.94
CA VAL A 105 3.50 10.62 -10.22
C VAL A 105 3.80 11.42 -11.49
N LEU A 106 5.02 11.97 -11.60
CA LEU A 106 5.43 12.74 -12.78
C LEU A 106 5.41 11.88 -14.06
N SER A 107 5.80 10.61 -13.95
CA SER A 107 5.75 9.66 -15.06
C SER A 107 4.31 9.33 -15.48
N ALA A 108 3.37 9.26 -14.54
CA ALA A 108 1.95 9.05 -14.84
C ALA A 108 1.35 10.26 -15.59
N ILE A 109 1.69 11.49 -15.19
CA ILE A 109 1.29 12.72 -15.90
C ILE A 109 1.81 12.68 -17.35
N LYS A 110 3.12 12.44 -17.51
CA LYS A 110 3.75 12.36 -18.84
C LYS A 110 3.18 11.21 -19.70
N SER A 111 2.82 10.09 -19.07
CA SER A 111 2.19 8.95 -19.74
C SER A 111 0.81 9.33 -20.29
N SER A 112 0.05 10.13 -19.54
CA SER A 112 -1.28 10.63 -19.95
C SER A 112 -1.16 11.58 -21.15
N GLU A 113 -0.24 12.54 -21.09
CA GLU A 113 -0.01 13.52 -22.17
C GLU A 113 0.44 12.87 -23.49
N LEU A 114 1.28 11.83 -23.41
CA LEU A 114 1.85 11.16 -24.59
C LEU A 114 1.07 9.93 -25.05
N ASN A 115 0.04 9.53 -24.29
CA ASN A 115 -0.73 8.30 -24.50
C ASN A 115 0.14 7.05 -24.72
N LYS A 116 1.20 6.90 -23.93
CA LYS A 116 2.11 5.74 -24.02
C LYS A 116 2.79 5.45 -22.68
N PRO A 117 3.21 4.19 -22.43
CA PRO A 117 3.94 3.84 -21.21
C PRO A 117 5.25 4.62 -21.05
N ILE A 118 5.52 5.10 -19.83
CA ILE A 118 6.77 5.75 -19.46
C ILE A 118 7.60 4.81 -18.59
N ARG A 119 8.86 4.59 -18.98
CA ARG A 119 9.81 3.83 -18.17
C ARG A 119 10.33 4.72 -17.03
N ILE A 120 10.00 4.34 -15.80
CA ILE A 120 10.54 4.94 -14.58
C ILE A 120 11.95 4.39 -14.36
N LYS A 121 12.92 5.27 -14.12
CA LYS A 121 14.29 4.93 -13.69
C LYS A 121 14.43 5.30 -12.22
N SER A 122 15.00 4.43 -11.40
CA SER A 122 15.30 4.74 -10.00
C SER A 122 16.41 5.79 -9.92
N PHE A 123 16.36 6.64 -8.90
CA PHE A 123 17.51 7.42 -8.48
C PHE A 123 18.51 6.45 -7.83
N SER A 124 19.75 6.46 -8.32
CA SER A 124 20.86 5.66 -7.79
C SER A 124 21.45 6.29 -6.55
#